data_AF-F6YF15-F1
#
_entry.id   AF-F6YF15-F1
#
_cell.length_a   1.000
_cell.length_b   1.000
_cell.length_c   1.000
_cell.angle_alpha   90.00
_cell.angle_beta   90.00
_cell.angle_gamma   90.00
#
_symmetry.space_group_name_H-M   'P 1'
#
loop_
_entity.id
_entity.type
_entity.pdbx_description
1 polymer ?
#
loop_
_entity_poly.entity_id
_entity_poly.type
_entity_poly.pdbx_seq_one_letter_code
_entity_poly.pdbx_strand_id
1 'polypeptide(L)'
;MRLDAPFRENTVFKFNHKLMTIAGEEVTDMQSDNLALTQDVCSQDYAGHRLCYDNHLTPQTGSLIFPVQGQVGITAYLEKTDSGIDHYLLSGTYQPTYTDSMFPDTLTASLVLDTPNSNVNRRMSLDIAYNKAEMTASVSYVRPGTEASLVGSVENTQHGVMAVMTYNRNGEETELRTVVENGRSGTERQISALSTLQTPTKRITGSAQMILDPQRRMVVNMSILNVATTPISLHC
;
A
#
# COMPACT_ATOMS: atom_id res chain seq x y z
N MET A 1 16.83 -5.97 -7.53
CA MET A 1 16.25 -6.31 -8.85
C MET A 1 16.11 -5.03 -9.65
N ARG A 2 16.52 -5.03 -10.92
CA ARG A 2 16.41 -3.89 -11.82
C ARG A 2 15.51 -4.28 -13.00
N LEU A 3 14.57 -3.40 -13.33
CA LEU A 3 13.69 -3.51 -14.48
C LEU A 3 13.90 -2.29 -15.34
N ASP A 4 14.48 -2.48 -16.53
CA ASP A 4 14.71 -1.36 -17.44
C ASP A 4 13.38 -0.75 -17.89
N ALA A 5 13.35 0.58 -17.97
CA ALA A 5 12.18 1.26 -18.47
C ALA A 5 12.06 1.03 -19.98
N PRO A 6 10.85 0.78 -20.49
CA PRO A 6 10.60 0.70 -21.92
C PRO A 6 11.11 1.94 -22.67
N PHE A 7 11.43 1.78 -23.96
CA PHE A 7 11.73 2.91 -24.85
C PHE A 7 10.57 3.92 -24.90
N ARG A 8 10.83 5.09 -25.48
CA ARG A 8 9.88 6.23 -25.54
C ARG A 8 8.46 5.81 -25.92
N GLU A 9 8.32 4.90 -26.87
CA GLU A 9 7.08 4.23 -27.23
C GLU A 9 7.32 2.75 -27.47
N ASN A 10 6.40 1.89 -27.02
CA ASN A 10 6.42 0.46 -27.32
C ASN A 10 5.05 0.00 -27.79
N THR A 11 4.98 -0.49 -29.04
CA THR A 11 3.75 -1.09 -29.56
C THR A 11 3.46 -2.40 -28.82
N VAL A 12 2.33 -2.44 -28.10
CA VAL A 12 1.86 -3.62 -27.38
C VAL A 12 1.04 -4.50 -28.30
N PHE A 13 0.22 -3.87 -29.16
CA PHE A 13 -0.66 -4.55 -30.09
C PHE A 13 -0.81 -3.73 -31.36
N LYS A 14 -0.72 -4.38 -32.52
CA LYS A 14 -0.98 -3.76 -33.82
C LYS A 14 -1.84 -4.69 -34.66
N PHE A 15 -3.01 -4.21 -35.05
CA PHE A 15 -3.90 -4.89 -35.98
C PHE A 15 -4.12 -4.01 -37.20
N ASN A 16 -3.83 -4.55 -38.38
CA ASN A 16 -4.13 -3.90 -39.65
C ASN A 16 -4.98 -4.85 -40.48
N HIS A 17 -6.07 -4.33 -41.02
CA HIS A 17 -6.95 -5.06 -41.91
C HIS A 17 -7.32 -4.20 -43.11
N LYS A 18 -7.42 -4.83 -44.28
CA LYS A 18 -7.80 -4.19 -45.55
C LYS A 18 -8.67 -5.16 -46.35
N LEU A 19 -9.89 -4.74 -46.69
CA LEU A 19 -10.74 -5.48 -47.64
C LEU A 19 -10.45 -5.04 -49.07
N MET A 20 -10.43 -6.04 -49.96
CA MET A 20 -10.23 -5.87 -51.40
C MET A 20 -11.42 -6.45 -52.14
N THR A 21 -11.82 -5.83 -53.24
CA THR A 21 -12.80 -6.38 -54.18
C THR A 21 -12.06 -7.22 -55.21
N ILE A 22 -12.52 -8.45 -55.44
CA ILE A 22 -11.97 -9.34 -56.46
C ILE A 22 -13.03 -9.53 -57.55
N ALA A 23 -12.73 -9.10 -58.77
CA ALA A 23 -13.60 -9.27 -59.94
C ALA A 23 -12.78 -9.90 -61.08
N GLY A 24 -12.90 -11.22 -61.26
CA GLY A 24 -12.07 -11.96 -62.23
C GLY A 24 -10.59 -11.96 -61.80
N GLU A 25 -9.70 -11.48 -62.67
CA GLU A 25 -8.27 -11.27 -62.38
C GLU A 25 -7.98 -9.88 -61.77
N GLU A 26 -8.98 -8.99 -61.72
CA GLU A 26 -8.83 -7.65 -61.19
C GLU A 26 -8.99 -7.64 -59.66
N VAL A 27 -7.95 -7.19 -58.97
CA VAL A 27 -7.95 -6.91 -57.54
C VAL A 27 -7.99 -5.40 -57.36
N THR A 28 -9.08 -4.88 -56.80
CA THR A 28 -9.27 -3.44 -56.57
C THR A 28 -9.43 -3.15 -55.09
N ASP A 29 -8.76 -2.11 -54.62
CA ASP A 29 -8.96 -1.61 -53.27
C ASP A 29 -10.39 -1.07 -53.13
N MET A 30 -11.11 -1.48 -52.08
CA MET A 30 -12.33 -0.78 -51.69
C MET A 30 -11.94 0.62 -51.21
N GLN A 31 -12.01 1.61 -52.11
CA GLN A 31 -11.80 3.01 -51.74
C GLN A 31 -12.91 3.43 -50.77
N SER A 32 -12.55 3.75 -49.53
CA SER A 32 -13.41 4.49 -48.62
C SER A 32 -13.16 5.98 -48.80
N ASP A 33 -14.20 6.75 -49.06
CA ASP A 33 -14.10 8.21 -49.11
C ASP A 33 -13.55 8.78 -47.79
N ASN A 34 -12.60 9.69 -47.97
CA ASN A 34 -11.67 10.18 -46.96
C ASN A 34 -12.34 10.81 -45.72
N LEU A 35 -11.89 10.35 -44.55
CA LEU A 35 -11.38 11.16 -43.43
C LEU A 35 -10.90 10.17 -42.37
N ALA A 36 -9.61 9.83 -42.34
CA ALA A 36 -9.05 9.04 -41.24
C ALA A 36 -9.33 9.79 -39.93
N LEU A 37 -10.25 9.28 -39.11
CA LEU A 37 -10.51 9.85 -37.81
C LEU A 37 -9.46 9.29 -36.86
N THR A 38 -8.31 9.95 -36.75
CA THR A 38 -7.28 9.59 -35.78
C THR A 38 -7.77 10.05 -34.41
N GLN A 39 -8.15 9.11 -33.56
CA GLN A 39 -8.51 9.41 -32.17
C GLN A 39 -7.50 8.76 -31.25
N ASP A 40 -6.52 9.55 -30.82
CA ASP A 40 -5.62 9.18 -29.72
C ASP A 40 -6.38 9.28 -28.41
N VAL A 41 -6.45 8.17 -27.69
CA VAL A 41 -7.01 8.14 -26.34
C VAL A 41 -6.02 7.40 -25.45
N CYS A 42 -5.66 8.03 -24.36
CA CYS A 42 -4.70 7.50 -23.41
C CYS A 42 -5.32 7.27 -22.04
N SER A 43 -4.82 6.27 -21.33
CA SER A 43 -5.09 6.05 -19.92
C SER A 43 -4.51 7.18 -19.06
N GLN A 44 -4.86 7.18 -17.77
CA GLN A 44 -4.11 7.94 -16.78
C GLN A 44 -2.66 7.45 -16.72
N ASP A 45 -1.76 8.33 -16.27
CA ASP A 45 -0.37 7.99 -15.99
C ASP A 45 -0.29 6.96 -14.86
N TYR A 46 0.42 5.88 -15.11
CA TYR A 46 0.76 4.89 -14.11
C TYR A 46 2.27 4.67 -14.11
N ALA A 47 2.92 5.04 -13.01
CA ALA A 47 4.36 4.89 -12.80
C ALA A 47 5.23 5.49 -13.91
N GLY A 48 4.82 6.62 -14.53
CA GLY A 48 5.59 7.26 -15.62
C GLY A 48 5.36 6.65 -17.00
N HIS A 49 4.27 5.90 -17.16
CA HIS A 49 3.81 5.36 -18.43
C HIS A 49 2.30 5.56 -18.58
N ARG A 50 1.83 5.72 -19.82
CA ARG A 50 0.41 5.66 -20.15
C ARG A 50 0.18 4.70 -21.30
N LEU A 51 -0.95 4.00 -21.27
CA LEU A 51 -1.38 3.17 -22.37
C LEU A 51 -2.21 4.04 -23.31
N CYS A 52 -1.76 4.20 -24.54
CA CYS A 52 -2.48 4.93 -25.59
C CYS A 52 -2.98 3.94 -26.65
N TYR A 53 -4.12 4.28 -27.24
CA TYR A 53 -4.61 3.60 -28.43
C TYR A 53 -4.87 4.62 -29.53
N ASP A 54 -4.40 4.29 -30.73
CA ASP A 54 -4.70 4.98 -31.96
C ASP A 54 -5.61 4.07 -32.81
N ASN A 55 -6.72 4.65 -33.24
CA ASN A 55 -7.66 4.03 -34.16
C ASN A 55 -7.64 4.83 -35.47
N HIS A 56 -7.13 4.22 -36.53
CA HIS A 56 -7.36 4.67 -37.88
C HIS A 56 -8.62 3.98 -38.40
N LEU A 57 -9.76 4.63 -38.18
CA LEU A 57 -11.05 4.20 -38.72
C LEU A 57 -11.44 5.11 -39.88
N THR A 58 -11.89 4.49 -40.98
CA THR A 58 -12.60 5.17 -42.04
C THR A 58 -14.07 5.32 -41.61
N PRO A 59 -14.63 6.53 -41.62
CA PRO A 59 -15.86 6.85 -40.90
C PRO A 59 -17.05 6.38 -41.71
N GLN A 60 -17.47 5.13 -41.54
CA GLN A 60 -18.84 4.75 -41.82
C GLN A 60 -19.39 3.91 -40.67
N THR A 61 -20.30 4.56 -39.92
CA THR A 61 -21.17 4.04 -38.85
C THR A 61 -20.49 3.77 -37.50
N GLY A 62 -21.07 4.35 -36.43
CA GLY A 62 -20.62 4.24 -35.04
C GLY A 62 -20.78 2.86 -34.41
N SER A 63 -20.61 1.78 -35.18
CA SER A 63 -20.53 0.41 -34.67
C SER A 63 -19.44 -0.37 -35.40
N LEU A 64 -18.54 -0.99 -34.64
CA LEU A 64 -17.56 -1.97 -35.11
C LEU A 64 -18.30 -3.26 -35.51
N ILE A 65 -18.83 -3.32 -36.73
CA ILE A 65 -19.31 -4.57 -37.34
C ILE A 65 -18.20 -5.08 -38.24
N PHE A 66 -17.60 -6.21 -37.87
CA PHE A 66 -16.58 -6.88 -38.69
C PHE A 66 -17.28 -7.79 -39.73
N PRO A 67 -16.90 -7.77 -41.02
CA PRO A 67 -15.79 -7.02 -41.63
C PRO A 67 -16.14 -5.55 -41.95
N VAL A 68 -15.23 -4.63 -41.65
CA VAL A 68 -15.39 -3.18 -41.97
C VAL A 68 -14.86 -2.90 -43.38
N GLN A 69 -15.64 -2.21 -44.22
CA GLN A 69 -15.21 -1.77 -45.55
C GLN A 69 -14.08 -0.73 -45.43
N GLY A 70 -12.97 -0.93 -46.15
CA GLY A 70 -11.82 -0.04 -46.15
C GLY A 70 -10.64 -0.53 -45.30
N GLN A 71 -9.72 0.37 -44.96
CA GLN A 71 -8.54 0.09 -44.15
C GLN A 71 -8.82 0.40 -42.68
N VAL A 72 -8.62 -0.58 -41.81
CA VAL A 72 -8.70 -0.42 -40.36
C VAL A 72 -7.32 -0.66 -39.77
N GLY A 73 -6.83 0.32 -39.01
CA GLY A 73 -5.62 0.21 -38.20
C GLY A 73 -5.96 0.47 -36.74
N ILE A 74 -5.63 -0.48 -35.86
CA ILE A 74 -5.70 -0.30 -34.40
C ILE A 74 -4.31 -0.54 -33.86
N THR A 75 -3.74 0.47 -33.21
CA THR A 75 -2.43 0.36 -32.56
C THR A 75 -2.57 0.74 -31.10
N ALA A 76 -2.26 -0.19 -30.20
CA ALA A 76 -2.07 0.12 -28.79
C ALA A 76 -0.57 0.23 -28.51
N TYR A 77 -0.16 1.33 -27.90
CA TYR A 77 1.23 1.59 -27.55
C TYR A 77 1.34 2.11 -26.11
N LEU A 78 2.42 1.71 -25.44
CA LEU A 78 2.79 2.25 -24.16
C LEU A 78 3.71 3.44 -24.39
N GLU A 79 3.33 4.62 -23.93
CA GLU A 79 4.14 5.83 -24.01
C GLU A 79 4.79 6.10 -22.65
N LYS A 80 6.11 6.36 -22.66
CA LYS A 80 6.85 6.78 -21.49
C LYS A 80 6.63 8.29 -21.27
N THR A 81 5.90 8.64 -20.23
CA THR A 81 5.54 10.03 -19.90
C THR A 81 6.62 10.74 -19.08
N ASP A 82 7.38 9.98 -18.29
CA ASP A 82 8.50 10.48 -17.51
C ASP A 82 9.80 10.09 -18.19
N SER A 83 10.33 11.02 -18.99
CA SER A 83 11.56 10.82 -19.76
C SER A 83 12.77 10.47 -18.89
N GLY A 84 12.78 10.89 -17.62
CA GLY A 84 13.87 10.67 -16.68
C GLY A 84 13.95 9.25 -16.12
N ILE A 85 12.89 8.43 -16.21
CA ILE A 85 12.92 7.06 -15.67
C ILE A 85 13.75 6.15 -16.58
N ASP A 86 14.99 5.84 -16.19
CA ASP A 86 15.80 4.88 -16.96
C ASP A 86 15.47 3.42 -16.61
N HIS A 87 15.18 3.17 -15.33
CA HIS A 87 14.84 1.85 -14.81
C HIS A 87 14.11 1.98 -13.47
N TYR A 88 13.40 0.92 -13.09
CA TYR A 88 12.84 0.71 -11.76
C TYR A 88 13.81 -0.12 -10.95
N LEU A 89 14.09 0.32 -9.73
CA LEU A 89 15.03 -0.33 -8.83
C LEU A 89 14.30 -0.81 -7.57
N LEU A 90 14.20 -2.12 -7.41
CA LEU A 90 13.78 -2.74 -6.15
C LEU A 90 15.02 -3.20 -5.40
N SER A 91 15.32 -2.55 -4.28
CA SER A 91 16.45 -2.87 -3.41
C SER A 91 15.96 -3.37 -2.06
N GLY A 92 16.62 -4.38 -1.51
CA GLY A 92 16.29 -4.97 -0.22
C GLY A 92 17.55 -5.27 0.58
N THR A 93 17.52 -4.97 1.86
CA THR A 93 18.58 -5.35 2.82
C THR A 93 17.92 -5.99 4.03
N TYR A 94 18.60 -6.96 4.63
CA TYR A 94 18.16 -7.58 5.88
C TYR A 94 19.39 -8.00 6.69
N GLN A 95 19.32 -7.80 8.00
CA GLN A 95 20.42 -8.08 8.91
C GLN A 95 19.88 -8.72 10.19
N PRO A 96 19.69 -10.06 10.19
CA PRO A 96 19.26 -10.80 11.36
C PRO A 96 20.45 -11.17 12.23
N THR A 97 20.31 -11.06 13.55
CA THR A 97 21.28 -11.56 14.53
C THR A 97 20.67 -12.72 15.30
N TYR A 98 21.42 -13.81 15.46
CA TYR A 98 20.98 -15.00 16.18
C TYR A 98 21.99 -15.32 17.29
N THR A 99 21.52 -15.60 18.50
CA THR A 99 22.38 -16.10 19.58
C THR A 99 22.28 -17.62 19.70
N ASP A 100 21.07 -18.16 19.92
CA ASP A 100 20.89 -19.60 20.19
C ASP A 100 19.45 -20.08 19.88
N SER A 101 18.88 -19.62 18.78
CA SER A 101 17.46 -19.79 18.48
C SER A 101 17.19 -19.83 16.97
N MET A 102 16.12 -20.53 16.56
CA MET A 102 15.64 -20.55 15.16
C MET A 102 15.09 -19.19 14.71
N PHE A 103 14.67 -18.34 15.66
CA PHE A 103 14.24 -16.97 15.40
C PHE A 103 15.38 -15.99 15.73
N PRO A 104 15.56 -14.91 14.97
CA PRO A 104 16.58 -13.92 15.29
C PRO A 104 16.28 -13.25 16.65
N ASP A 105 17.31 -12.78 17.34
CA ASP A 105 17.15 -11.91 18.50
C ASP A 105 16.97 -10.45 18.08
N THR A 106 17.58 -10.06 16.95
CA THR A 106 17.32 -8.78 16.28
C THR A 106 17.15 -8.98 14.79
N LEU A 107 16.32 -8.14 14.18
CA LEU A 107 16.18 -8.05 12.72
C LEU A 107 16.06 -6.58 12.37
N THR A 108 16.83 -6.14 11.38
CA THR A 108 16.53 -4.95 10.61
C THR A 108 16.35 -5.36 9.16
N ALA A 109 15.29 -4.88 8.52
CA ALA A 109 15.02 -5.13 7.11
C ALA A 109 14.51 -3.85 6.47
N SER A 110 14.99 -3.55 5.27
CA SER A 110 14.56 -2.40 4.49
C SER A 110 14.32 -2.83 3.05
N LEU A 111 13.14 -2.47 2.53
CA LEU A 111 12.77 -2.67 1.14
C LEU A 111 12.48 -1.29 0.54
N VAL A 112 13.11 -0.99 -0.59
CA VAL A 112 12.98 0.30 -1.29
C VAL A 112 12.64 0.04 -2.75
N LEU A 113 11.56 0.64 -3.22
CA LEU A 113 11.27 0.80 -4.65
C LEU A 113 11.62 2.23 -5.04
N ASP A 114 12.55 2.38 -5.97
CA ASP A 114 13.02 3.67 -6.45
C ASP A 114 12.93 3.75 -7.97
N THR A 115 12.86 4.99 -8.47
CA THR A 115 12.90 5.32 -9.90
C THR A 115 14.01 6.35 -10.09
N PRO A 116 15.29 5.91 -10.16
CA PRO A 116 16.42 6.82 -10.34
C PRO A 116 16.23 7.71 -11.56
N ASN A 117 16.67 8.97 -11.46
CA ASN A 117 16.57 10.01 -12.51
C ASN A 117 15.15 10.43 -12.92
N SER A 118 14.11 9.86 -12.31
CA SER A 118 12.72 10.27 -12.52
C SER A 118 12.49 11.74 -12.15
N ASN A 119 11.67 12.44 -12.95
CA ASN A 119 11.29 13.82 -12.67
C ASN A 119 10.23 13.95 -11.55
N VAL A 120 9.67 12.82 -11.09
CA VAL A 120 8.65 12.79 -10.04
C VAL A 120 9.08 11.82 -8.95
N ASN A 121 8.95 12.22 -7.70
CA ASN A 121 9.24 11.34 -6.58
C ASN A 121 8.20 10.21 -6.50
N ARG A 122 8.62 8.99 -6.84
CA ARG A 122 7.82 7.76 -6.73
C ARG A 122 8.41 6.75 -5.74
N ARG A 123 9.37 7.21 -4.92
CA ARG A 123 10.06 6.34 -3.99
C ARG A 123 9.10 5.79 -2.96
N MET A 124 9.18 4.49 -2.73
CA MET A 124 8.47 3.80 -1.68
C MET A 124 9.48 3.06 -0.80
N SER A 125 9.29 3.08 0.52
CA SER A 125 10.09 2.26 1.44
C SER A 125 9.22 1.55 2.46
N LEU A 126 9.69 0.38 2.87
CA LEU A 126 9.18 -0.40 3.98
C LEU A 126 10.37 -0.80 4.84
N ASP A 127 10.39 -0.30 6.07
CA ASP A 127 11.43 -0.58 7.05
C ASP A 127 10.81 -1.35 8.21
N ILE A 128 11.45 -2.45 8.62
CA ILE A 128 11.04 -3.30 9.72
C ILE A 128 12.23 -3.45 10.65
N ALA A 129 12.03 -3.22 11.95
CA ALA A 129 13.01 -3.53 12.96
C ALA A 129 12.36 -4.25 14.14
N TYR A 130 13.07 -5.21 14.74
CA TYR A 130 12.72 -5.70 16.06
C TYR A 130 13.97 -6.03 16.87
N ASN A 131 13.84 -5.88 18.19
CA ASN A 131 14.84 -6.26 19.16
C ASN A 131 14.15 -6.99 20.32
N LYS A 132 14.48 -8.27 20.48
CA LYS A 132 13.91 -9.14 21.51
C LYS A 132 14.38 -8.78 22.92
N ALA A 133 15.62 -8.35 23.08
CA ALA A 133 16.17 -8.00 24.40
C ALA A 133 15.52 -6.72 24.94
N GLU A 134 15.29 -5.75 24.06
CA GLU A 134 14.59 -4.50 24.38
C GLU A 134 13.06 -4.63 24.29
N MET A 135 12.55 -5.77 23.79
CA MET A 135 11.13 -6.01 23.50
C MET A 135 10.49 -4.89 22.66
N THR A 136 11.24 -4.39 21.67
CA THR A 136 10.80 -3.33 20.75
C THR A 136 10.57 -3.88 19.36
N ALA A 137 9.61 -3.31 18.65
CA ALA A 137 9.35 -3.58 17.24
C ALA A 137 8.89 -2.29 16.54
N SER A 138 9.32 -2.09 15.30
CA SER A 138 8.86 -0.98 14.48
C SER A 138 8.64 -1.40 13.04
N VAL A 139 7.64 -0.78 12.42
CA VAL A 139 7.38 -0.87 10.99
C VAL A 139 7.14 0.54 10.50
N SER A 140 7.87 0.96 9.47
CA SER A 140 7.69 2.24 8.81
C SER A 140 7.44 2.02 7.33
N TYR A 141 6.51 2.78 6.78
CA TYR A 141 6.11 2.73 5.39
C TYR A 141 6.02 4.15 4.84
N VAL A 142 6.75 4.40 3.76
CA VAL A 142 6.75 5.68 3.07
C VAL A 142 6.35 5.45 1.62
N ARG A 143 5.42 6.27 1.13
CA ARG A 143 5.05 6.37 -0.29
C ARG A 143 4.75 7.85 -0.62
N PRO A 144 4.68 8.23 -1.90
CA PRO A 144 4.30 9.58 -2.26
C PRO A 144 2.93 9.97 -1.64
N GLY A 145 2.91 11.07 -0.90
CA GLY A 145 1.73 11.60 -0.23
C GLY A 145 1.26 10.82 1.01
N THR A 146 1.98 9.79 1.45
CA THR A 146 1.66 9.07 2.68
C THR A 146 2.89 8.52 3.36
N GLU A 147 3.10 8.93 4.60
CA GLU A 147 4.08 8.38 5.53
C GLU A 147 3.31 7.79 6.71
N ALA A 148 3.59 6.54 7.04
CA ALA A 148 2.98 5.85 8.16
C ALA A 148 4.02 5.05 8.92
N SER A 149 3.98 5.08 10.24
CA SER A 149 4.84 4.24 11.07
C SER A 149 4.07 3.70 12.26
N LEU A 150 4.46 2.52 12.71
CA LEU A 150 3.97 1.87 13.90
C LEU A 150 5.19 1.44 14.72
N VAL A 151 5.28 1.90 15.95
CA VAL A 151 6.35 1.54 16.90
C VAL A 151 5.70 0.94 18.13
N GLY A 152 6.18 -0.21 18.56
CA GLY A 152 5.73 -0.93 19.75
C GLY A 152 6.90 -1.21 20.69
N SER A 153 6.65 -1.11 21.99
CA SER A 153 7.59 -1.50 23.03
C SER A 153 6.85 -2.16 24.20
N VAL A 154 7.53 -3.08 24.87
CA VAL A 154 7.06 -3.70 26.10
C VAL A 154 8.14 -3.58 27.16
N GLU A 155 7.80 -3.08 28.33
CA GLU A 155 8.71 -2.92 29.46
C GLU A 155 8.17 -3.65 30.68
N ASN A 156 9.03 -4.45 31.32
CA ASN A 156 8.72 -5.02 32.62
C ASN A 156 8.96 -3.96 33.70
N THR A 157 7.95 -3.63 34.48
CA THR A 157 8.05 -2.72 35.63
C THR A 157 8.21 -3.53 36.93
N GLN A 158 8.54 -2.89 38.04
CA GLN A 158 8.67 -3.57 39.34
C GLN A 158 7.39 -4.30 39.79
N HIS A 159 6.23 -3.89 39.27
CA HIS A 159 4.91 -4.37 39.71
C HIS A 159 4.05 -4.90 38.55
N GLY A 160 4.59 -5.00 37.34
CA GLY A 160 3.77 -5.24 36.16
C GLY A 160 4.49 -5.22 34.82
N VAL A 161 3.71 -5.04 33.77
CA VAL A 161 4.15 -4.91 32.38
C VAL A 161 3.50 -3.67 31.79
N MET A 162 4.28 -2.83 31.13
CA MET A 162 3.81 -1.70 30.33
C MET A 162 4.03 -2.01 28.86
N ALA A 163 3.01 -1.81 28.03
CA ALA A 163 3.09 -1.86 26.59
C ALA A 163 2.71 -0.49 26.02
N VAL A 164 3.51 0.01 25.09
CA VAL A 164 3.24 1.26 24.36
C VAL A 164 3.27 0.97 22.87
N MET A 165 2.24 1.41 22.15
CA MET A 165 2.16 1.35 20.70
C MET A 165 1.85 2.75 20.17
N THR A 166 2.69 3.26 19.29
CA THR A 166 2.55 4.57 18.67
C THR A 166 2.39 4.39 17.17
N TYR A 167 1.24 4.82 16.65
CA TYR A 167 0.95 4.89 15.22
C TYR A 167 1.03 6.34 14.77
N ASN A 168 1.90 6.65 13.81
CA ASN A 168 1.98 7.96 13.19
C ASN A 168 1.55 7.85 11.73
N ARG A 169 0.69 8.75 11.26
CA ARG A 169 0.35 8.90 9.85
C ARG A 169 0.45 10.37 9.46
N ASN A 170 1.34 10.69 8.53
CA ASN A 170 1.55 12.04 8.01
C ASN A 170 1.77 13.09 9.12
N GLY A 171 2.44 12.70 10.21
CA GLY A 171 2.67 13.56 11.37
C GLY A 171 1.56 13.54 12.43
N GLU A 172 0.41 12.91 12.16
CA GLU A 172 -0.65 12.71 13.16
C GLU A 172 -0.37 11.46 13.98
N GLU A 173 -0.17 11.65 15.29
CA GLU A 173 0.19 10.56 16.20
C GLU A 173 -1.02 10.04 16.97
N THR A 174 -1.11 8.72 17.07
CA THR A 174 -2.04 7.99 17.93
C THR A 174 -1.24 7.02 18.80
N GLU A 175 -1.36 7.16 20.12
CA GLU A 175 -0.68 6.30 21.09
C GLU A 175 -1.69 5.43 21.83
N LEU A 176 -1.40 4.13 21.93
CA LEU A 176 -2.05 3.20 22.83
C LEU A 176 -1.03 2.78 23.90
N ARG A 177 -1.30 3.17 25.14
CA ARG A 177 -0.51 2.79 26.31
C ARG A 177 -1.32 1.89 27.23
N THR A 178 -0.80 0.70 27.52
CA THR A 178 -1.42 -0.27 28.43
C THR A 178 -0.45 -0.61 29.55
N VAL A 179 -0.89 -0.50 30.80
CA VAL A 179 -0.15 -0.93 31.98
C VAL A 179 -0.95 -2.04 32.64
N VAL A 180 -0.31 -3.18 32.90
CA VAL A 180 -0.88 -4.31 33.64
C VAL A 180 -0.05 -4.52 34.89
N GLU A 181 -0.66 -4.36 36.06
CA GLU A 181 -0.02 -4.57 37.35
C GLU A 181 -0.59 -5.81 38.04
N ASN A 182 0.27 -6.51 38.76
CA ASN A 182 -0.10 -7.69 39.54
C ASN A 182 0.41 -7.50 40.97
N GLY A 183 -0.53 -7.27 41.88
CA GLY A 183 -0.29 -7.05 43.29
C GLY A 183 -0.86 -8.17 44.16
N ARG A 184 -0.51 -8.12 45.45
CA ARG A 184 -1.13 -8.92 46.51
C ARG A 184 -1.52 -8.01 47.66
N SER A 185 -2.71 -8.24 48.20
CA SER A 185 -3.19 -7.60 49.42
C SER A 185 -3.65 -8.69 50.38
N GLY A 186 -2.81 -9.03 51.37
CA GLY A 186 -3.04 -10.20 52.23
C GLY A 186 -3.03 -11.51 51.43
N THR A 187 -4.12 -12.28 51.48
CA THR A 187 -4.31 -13.53 50.72
C THR A 187 -4.89 -13.30 49.31
N GLU A 188 -5.36 -12.09 49.01
CA GLU A 188 -6.00 -11.77 47.75
C GLU A 188 -4.96 -11.42 46.69
N ARG A 189 -5.17 -11.93 45.47
CA ARG A 189 -4.40 -11.53 44.29
C ARG A 189 -5.18 -10.45 43.54
N GLN A 190 -4.52 -9.35 43.24
CA GLN A 190 -5.11 -8.25 42.51
C GLN A 190 -4.38 -8.06 41.18
N ILE A 191 -5.14 -8.04 40.08
CA ILE A 191 -4.63 -7.74 38.75
C ILE A 191 -5.34 -6.48 38.27
N SER A 192 -4.61 -5.44 37.92
CA SER A 192 -5.16 -4.21 37.35
C SER A 192 -4.59 -3.96 35.96
N ALA A 193 -5.43 -3.54 35.04
CA ALA A 193 -5.05 -3.11 33.71
C ALA A 193 -5.58 -1.70 33.47
N LEU A 194 -4.75 -0.80 32.99
CA LEU A 194 -5.11 0.55 32.58
C LEU A 194 -4.63 0.76 31.15
N SER A 195 -5.56 1.00 30.23
CA SER A 195 -5.26 1.30 28.83
C SER A 195 -5.72 2.71 28.49
N THR A 196 -4.83 3.50 27.89
CA THR A 196 -5.13 4.84 27.38
C THR A 196 -4.89 4.86 25.88
N LEU A 197 -5.91 5.18 25.11
CA LEU A 197 -5.81 5.52 23.69
C LEU A 197 -5.85 7.03 23.55
N GLN A 198 -4.75 7.62 23.09
CA GLN A 198 -4.61 9.04 22.79
C GLN A 198 -4.56 9.21 21.27
N THR A 199 -5.54 9.90 20.69
CA THR A 199 -5.52 10.35 19.30
C THR A 199 -5.25 11.86 19.27
N PRO A 200 -5.07 12.48 18.08
CA PRO A 200 -4.89 13.94 17.99
C PRO A 200 -6.06 14.74 18.57
N THR A 201 -7.26 14.15 18.63
CA THR A 201 -8.50 14.85 19.01
C THR A 201 -9.18 14.31 20.24
N LYS A 202 -8.83 13.10 20.70
CA LYS A 202 -9.56 12.39 21.77
C LYS A 202 -8.61 11.60 22.65
N ARG A 203 -9.02 11.41 23.90
CA ARG A 203 -8.38 10.52 24.85
C ARG A 203 -9.42 9.59 25.44
N ILE A 204 -9.24 8.28 25.26
CA ILE A 204 -10.12 7.25 25.80
C ILE A 204 -9.32 6.45 26.82
N THR A 205 -9.88 6.24 28.00
CA THR A 205 -9.23 5.45 29.06
C THR A 205 -10.12 4.29 29.44
N GLY A 206 -9.61 3.07 29.35
CA GLY A 206 -10.24 1.86 29.87
C GLY A 206 -9.46 1.35 31.07
N SER A 207 -10.14 0.92 32.13
CA SER A 207 -9.51 0.23 33.25
C SER A 207 -10.27 -1.05 33.59
N ALA A 208 -9.52 -2.07 34.00
CA ALA A 208 -10.05 -3.32 34.51
C ALA A 208 -9.29 -3.70 35.78
N GLN A 209 -9.99 -4.18 36.79
CA GLN A 209 -9.41 -4.68 38.03
C GLN A 209 -10.07 -6.01 38.37
N MET A 210 -9.26 -7.03 38.59
CA MET A 210 -9.67 -8.35 39.03
C MET A 210 -9.10 -8.62 40.42
N ILE A 211 -9.96 -8.98 41.36
CA ILE A 211 -9.59 -9.42 42.70
C ILE A 211 -9.98 -10.89 42.84
N LEU A 212 -8.99 -11.72 43.13
CA LEU A 212 -9.12 -13.16 43.32
C LEU A 212 -8.92 -13.49 44.80
N ASP A 213 -10.03 -13.80 45.49
CA ASP A 213 -9.99 -14.42 46.82
C ASP A 213 -9.95 -15.96 46.65
N PRO A 214 -8.90 -16.65 47.15
CA PRO A 214 -8.76 -18.10 47.04
C PRO A 214 -9.92 -18.92 47.63
N GLN A 215 -10.74 -18.35 48.52
CA GLN A 215 -11.78 -19.08 49.23
C GLN A 215 -13.21 -18.63 48.96
N ARG A 216 -13.48 -17.43 48.41
CA ARG A 216 -14.85 -16.88 48.49
C ARG A 216 -15.44 -16.16 47.27
N ARG A 217 -14.69 -15.55 46.34
CA ARG A 217 -15.26 -14.91 45.11
C ARG A 217 -14.17 -14.34 44.16
N MET A 218 -14.53 -14.24 42.88
CA MET A 218 -13.83 -13.40 41.90
C MET A 218 -14.64 -12.12 41.69
N VAL A 219 -14.00 -10.95 41.82
CA VAL A 219 -14.62 -9.64 41.54
C VAL A 219 -13.89 -9.02 40.36
N VAL A 220 -14.64 -8.58 39.35
CA VAL A 220 -14.12 -7.90 38.17
C VAL A 220 -14.80 -6.54 38.03
N ASN A 221 -14.03 -5.47 38.16
CA ASN A 221 -14.49 -4.10 37.94
C ASN A 221 -13.92 -3.60 36.61
N MET A 222 -14.76 -3.11 35.73
CA MET A 222 -14.35 -2.51 34.46
C MET A 222 -14.97 -1.12 34.31
N SER A 223 -14.19 -0.18 33.79
CA SER A 223 -14.68 1.15 33.46
C SER A 223 -14.06 1.65 32.16
N ILE A 224 -14.84 2.44 31.41
CA ILE A 224 -14.35 3.16 30.24
C ILE A 224 -14.80 4.61 30.40
N LEU A 225 -13.87 5.54 30.25
CA LEU A 225 -14.07 6.97 30.38
C LEU A 225 -13.84 7.65 29.03
N ASN A 226 -14.50 8.80 28.84
CA ASN A 226 -14.35 9.66 27.66
C ASN A 226 -14.70 8.99 26.32
N VAL A 227 -15.62 8.03 26.34
CA VAL A 227 -16.22 7.48 25.11
C VAL A 227 -17.11 8.55 24.50
N ALA A 228 -16.66 9.17 23.41
CA ALA A 228 -17.52 10.09 22.67
C ALA A 228 -18.70 9.30 22.08
N THR A 229 -19.90 9.88 22.10
CA THR A 229 -21.14 9.34 21.52
C THR A 229 -21.15 9.28 19.98
N THR A 230 -20.01 9.55 19.32
CA THR A 230 -19.85 9.50 17.87
C THR A 230 -19.11 8.22 17.47
N PRO A 231 -19.66 7.41 16.55
CA PRO A 231 -19.04 6.17 16.12
C PRO A 231 -17.65 6.43 15.54
N ILE A 232 -16.67 5.63 15.96
CA ILE A 232 -15.33 5.62 15.37
C ILE A 232 -15.48 4.99 13.98
N SER A 233 -15.52 5.82 12.94
CA SER A 233 -15.42 5.35 11.56
C SER A 233 -13.95 5.08 11.25
N LEU A 234 -13.57 3.81 11.29
CA LEU A 234 -12.32 3.35 10.66
C LEU A 234 -12.57 3.37 9.14
N HIS A 235 -12.02 4.35 8.46
CA HIS A 235 -11.93 4.32 7.00
C HIS A 235 -10.75 3.41 6.63
N CYS A 236 -11.06 2.20 6.19
CA CYS A 236 -10.13 1.29 5.53
C CYS A 236 -9.83 1.78 4.10
#